data_AF-A0A8J2SW18-F1
#
_entry.id   AF-A0A8J2SW18-F1
#
_cell.length_a   1.000
_cell.length_b   1.000
_cell.length_c   1.000
_cell.angle_alpha   90.00
_cell.angle_beta   90.00
_cell.angle_gamma   90.00
#
_symmetry.space_group_name_H-M   'P 1'
#
loop_
_entity.id
_entity.type
_entity.pdbx_description
1 polymer ?
#
loop_
_entity_poly.entity_id
_entity_poly.type
_entity_poly.pdbx_seq_one_letter_code
_entity_poly.pdbx_strand_id
1 'polypeptide(L)'
;MLTLPQIAPQLTPRRAHARGLPFLFEDEARLSRATLRQLNTSRHAARTKLRSRAAAQILMPTTRRALSENETMDASQPLKRSSDAAAAALFEGLPSPAADPASADPCPRTLAFARSELEARGESHGLAHAKRVRALALAIYAELGGDDARVVEVAALLHDVCDHKYVDPATDAGRACIERRDRFLAETLSASDAAAVVQIMGAVSYSREAKALARGEVPAWAALPQHYQVLRHCVSDADKIDAIGVRGLERCAAYARERGVRGSLNIAREVAEHCDEKLLRLRDEYVRTAPGKRRAAPGHEWLAAWRERAREVVGF
;
A
#
# COMPACT_ATOMS: atom_id res chain seq x y z
N MET A 1 62.93 4.53 37.22
CA MET A 1 62.08 5.59 37.78
C MET A 1 61.35 6.28 36.64
N LEU A 2 60.02 6.25 36.63
CA LEU A 2 59.11 7.38 36.38
C LEU A 2 57.68 6.85 36.38
N THR A 3 56.74 7.68 36.80
CA THR A 3 55.43 7.28 37.35
C THR A 3 54.28 8.05 36.71
N LEU A 4 53.04 7.59 37.00
CA LEU A 4 51.74 8.26 36.81
C LEU A 4 51.06 8.08 35.42
N PRO A 5 49.71 8.16 35.36
CA PRO A 5 48.73 7.76 36.39
C PRO A 5 47.54 6.93 35.87
N GLN A 6 46.85 6.27 36.81
CA GLN A 6 45.47 5.81 36.62
C GLN A 6 44.50 7.00 36.61
N ILE A 7 43.50 6.99 35.72
CA ILE A 7 42.26 7.75 35.90
C ILE A 7 41.09 6.82 35.54
N ALA A 8 40.22 6.55 36.51
CA ALA A 8 38.91 5.95 36.28
C ALA A 8 37.87 7.04 35.99
N PRO A 9 36.74 6.68 35.37
CA PRO A 9 35.50 7.05 36.02
C PRO A 9 34.49 5.91 36.13
N GLN A 10 33.94 5.75 37.33
CA GLN A 10 32.62 5.18 37.57
C GLN A 10 31.54 6.14 37.05
N LEU A 11 30.40 5.61 36.55
CA LEU A 11 29.02 6.00 36.95
C LEU A 11 27.93 5.54 35.94
N THR A 12 27.21 4.49 36.34
CA THR A 12 25.74 4.25 36.21
C THR A 12 24.99 4.46 34.86
N PRO A 13 24.05 3.55 34.50
CA PRO A 13 23.22 3.68 33.30
C PRO A 13 22.07 4.68 33.50
N ARG A 14 21.95 5.68 32.61
CA ARG A 14 20.73 6.48 32.47
C ARG A 14 19.83 5.91 31.37
N ARG A 15 18.65 5.39 31.77
CA ARG A 15 17.50 5.32 30.86
C ARG A 15 17.15 6.74 30.40
N ALA A 16 17.01 6.94 29.10
CA ALA A 16 16.40 8.14 28.53
C ALA A 16 15.45 7.72 27.39
N HIS A 17 14.23 8.25 27.45
CA HIS A 17 13.10 7.85 26.62
C HIS A 17 13.34 8.06 25.13
N ALA A 18 12.85 7.11 24.31
CA ALA A 18 12.62 7.35 22.90
C ALA A 18 11.61 8.49 22.74
N ARG A 19 12.02 9.61 22.13
CA ARG A 19 11.11 10.61 21.60
C ARG A 19 10.74 10.20 20.17
N GLY A 20 9.55 9.64 20.01
CA GLY A 20 8.95 9.48 18.69
C GLY A 20 8.73 10.85 18.03
N LEU A 21 8.93 10.92 16.71
CA LEU A 21 8.59 12.09 15.91
C LEU A 21 7.07 12.17 15.79
N PRO A 22 6.41 13.30 16.12
CA PRO A 22 5.02 13.52 15.80
C PRO A 22 4.91 14.12 14.40
N PHE A 23 4.14 13.52 13.49
CA PHE A 23 3.72 14.21 12.27
C PHE A 23 2.41 13.62 11.70
N LEU A 24 1.64 14.48 11.03
CA LEU A 24 0.35 14.20 10.36
C LEU A 24 -0.87 13.94 11.26
N PHE A 25 -1.27 14.95 12.04
CA PHE A 25 -2.67 15.43 12.08
C PHE A 25 -2.72 16.82 12.75
N GLU A 26 -2.71 17.90 11.95
CA GLU A 26 -3.35 19.18 12.29
C GLU A 26 -3.40 20.17 11.10
N ASP A 27 -4.36 21.10 11.17
CA ASP A 27 -4.53 22.34 10.40
C ASP A 27 -4.98 22.31 8.91
N GLU A 28 -6.29 22.25 8.69
CA GLU A 28 -6.93 23.03 7.60
C GLU A 28 -7.19 24.48 8.08
N ALA A 29 -6.38 25.45 7.66
CA ALA A 29 -6.82 26.85 7.53
C ALA A 29 -5.80 27.76 6.81
N ARG A 30 -5.95 27.97 5.48
CA ARG A 30 -5.53 29.21 4.75
C ARG A 30 -5.92 29.17 3.26
N LEU A 31 -7.18 29.44 2.95
CA LEU A 31 -7.59 29.81 1.59
C LEU A 31 -7.38 31.31 1.36
N SER A 32 -6.79 31.67 0.22
CA SER A 32 -6.50 33.07 -0.10
C SER A 32 -7.77 33.89 -0.37
N ARG A 33 -7.69 35.22 -0.18
CA ARG A 33 -8.79 36.15 -0.51
C ARG A 33 -9.21 36.11 -1.99
N ALA A 34 -8.36 35.62 -2.90
CA ALA A 34 -8.69 35.42 -4.30
C ALA A 34 -9.62 34.21 -4.51
N THR A 35 -9.34 33.09 -3.83
CA THR A 35 -10.11 31.84 -3.92
C THR A 35 -11.54 32.02 -3.39
N LEU A 36 -11.70 32.80 -2.32
CA LEU A 36 -13.02 33.16 -1.77
C LEU A 36 -13.87 34.06 -2.71
N ARG A 37 -13.26 34.80 -3.64
CA ARG A 37 -14.01 35.59 -4.64
C ARG A 37 -14.56 34.71 -5.77
N GLN A 38 -13.82 33.72 -6.25
CA GLN A 38 -14.30 32.80 -7.29
C GLN A 38 -15.45 31.89 -6.80
N LEU A 39 -15.42 31.43 -5.54
CA LEU A 39 -16.49 30.58 -5.01
C LEU A 39 -17.82 31.33 -4.80
N ASN A 40 -17.80 32.65 -4.60
CA ASN A 40 -19.01 33.45 -4.41
C ASN A 40 -19.68 33.86 -5.72
N THR A 41 -18.93 34.06 -6.82
CA THR A 41 -19.55 34.34 -8.14
C THR A 41 -20.32 33.13 -8.67
N SER A 42 -19.78 31.91 -8.54
CA SER A 42 -20.45 30.67 -8.93
C SER A 42 -21.73 30.39 -8.11
N ARG A 43 -21.79 30.82 -6.84
CA ARG A 43 -22.98 30.67 -5.99
C ARG A 43 -24.09 31.69 -6.26
N HIS A 44 -23.78 32.81 -6.94
CA HIS A 44 -24.80 33.79 -7.33
C HIS A 44 -25.52 33.38 -8.63
N ALA A 45 -24.79 32.80 -9.60
CA ALA A 45 -25.37 32.33 -10.86
C ALA A 45 -26.36 31.16 -10.69
N ALA A 46 -26.17 30.30 -9.68
CA ALA A 46 -27.04 29.15 -9.41
C ALA A 46 -28.36 29.49 -8.67
N ARG A 47 -28.54 30.73 -8.19
CA ARG A 47 -29.72 31.12 -7.38
C ARG A 47 -30.82 31.87 -8.15
N THR A 48 -30.62 32.16 -9.43
CA THR A 48 -31.55 32.97 -10.25
C THR A 48 -32.48 32.17 -11.18
N LYS A 49 -32.53 30.83 -11.04
CA LYS A 49 -33.37 29.95 -11.89
C LYS A 49 -34.41 29.10 -11.14
N LEU A 50 -34.72 29.41 -9.87
CA LEU A 50 -35.72 28.68 -9.07
C LEU A 50 -36.71 29.58 -8.32
N ARG A 51 -37.27 30.59 -8.99
CA ARG A 51 -38.39 31.41 -8.50
C ARG A 51 -39.33 31.85 -9.62
N SER A 52 -40.17 30.94 -10.11
CA SER A 52 -41.29 31.27 -11.03
C SER A 52 -42.37 30.19 -11.09
N ARG A 53 -42.92 29.76 -9.94
CA ARG A 53 -44.25 29.11 -9.85
C ARG A 53 -44.75 29.05 -8.40
N ALA A 54 -46.07 29.18 -8.24
CA ALA A 54 -46.89 29.29 -7.02
C ALA A 54 -47.11 30.72 -6.50
N ALA A 55 -48.23 31.31 -6.93
CA ALA A 55 -48.87 32.49 -6.36
C ALA A 55 -50.37 32.17 -6.14
N ALA A 56 -51.05 32.96 -5.29
CA ALA A 56 -52.42 32.74 -4.75
C ALA A 56 -52.49 31.55 -3.74
N GLN A 57 -53.23 31.55 -2.63
CA GLN A 57 -54.15 32.52 -1.95
C GLN A 57 -54.40 32.00 -0.50
N ILE A 58 -54.99 32.66 0.53
CA ILE A 58 -55.65 33.97 0.72
C ILE A 58 -55.61 34.39 2.23
N LEU A 59 -55.98 35.65 2.53
CA LEU A 59 -56.35 36.25 3.85
C LEU A 59 -55.32 36.56 4.96
N MET A 60 -55.70 37.58 5.75
CA MET A 60 -54.97 38.35 6.79
C MET A 60 -55.76 38.28 8.13
N PRO A 61 -55.51 39.11 9.18
CA PRO A 61 -54.38 38.93 10.10
C PRO A 61 -54.77 39.03 11.60
N THR A 62 -53.80 38.74 12.48
CA THR A 62 -53.64 39.24 13.87
C THR A 62 -54.80 39.13 14.88
N THR A 63 -54.56 38.35 15.94
CA THR A 63 -54.72 38.84 17.33
C THR A 63 -53.58 38.30 18.20
N ARG A 64 -53.46 38.81 19.43
CA ARG A 64 -52.22 38.86 20.23
C ARG A 64 -52.41 38.12 21.57
N ARG A 65 -51.28 37.68 22.14
CA ARG A 65 -50.99 37.54 23.60
C ARG A 65 -51.10 36.13 24.21
N ALA A 66 -49.93 35.59 24.54
CA ALA A 66 -49.51 34.73 25.68
C ALA A 66 -50.55 33.91 26.48
N LEU A 67 -50.20 32.65 26.79
CA LEU A 67 -49.73 32.22 28.12
C LEU A 67 -49.29 30.73 28.16
N SER A 68 -48.62 30.35 29.26
CA SER A 68 -48.34 29.01 29.81
C SER A 68 -47.75 27.90 28.91
N GLU A 69 -46.50 27.56 29.23
CA GLU A 69 -46.04 26.22 29.63
C GLU A 69 -47.02 25.03 29.45
N ASN A 70 -46.55 23.98 28.78
CA ASN A 70 -46.85 22.61 29.19
C ASN A 70 -45.72 21.67 28.75
N GLU A 71 -45.26 20.79 29.64
CA GLU A 71 -44.26 19.77 29.35
C GLU A 71 -44.89 18.56 28.65
N THR A 72 -44.27 18.06 27.58
CA THR A 72 -44.43 16.67 27.14
C THR A 72 -43.12 16.13 26.61
N MET A 73 -42.74 14.93 27.06
CA MET A 73 -41.55 14.22 26.60
C MET A 73 -41.73 13.70 25.17
N ASP A 74 -40.69 13.77 24.34
CA ASP A 74 -40.48 12.82 23.24
C ASP A 74 -38.97 12.55 23.04
N ALA A 75 -38.64 11.33 22.62
CA ALA A 75 -37.29 10.80 22.58
C ALA A 75 -36.84 10.50 21.15
N SER A 76 -35.81 11.19 20.64
CA SER A 76 -35.21 10.83 19.34
C SER A 76 -33.69 11.15 19.23
N GLN A 77 -32.89 10.22 19.77
CA GLN A 77 -31.60 9.71 19.26
C GLN A 77 -30.48 10.63 18.71
N PRO A 78 -29.22 10.48 19.21
CA PRO A 78 -28.01 11.05 18.60
C PRO A 78 -27.38 10.09 17.56
N LEU A 79 -27.89 10.08 16.33
CA LEU A 79 -27.53 9.10 15.28
C LEU A 79 -26.28 9.41 14.43
N LYS A 80 -25.39 10.33 14.87
CA LYS A 80 -24.32 10.88 14.01
C LYS A 80 -22.89 10.89 14.57
N ARG A 81 -22.63 10.13 15.66
CA ARG A 81 -21.28 10.00 16.25
C ARG A 81 -20.73 8.57 16.28
N SER A 82 -21.50 7.55 15.88
CA SER A 82 -21.06 6.14 15.96
C SER A 82 -20.29 5.64 14.74
N SER A 83 -20.45 6.25 13.55
CA SER A 83 -19.82 5.78 12.31
C SER A 83 -18.29 5.94 12.30
N ASP A 84 -17.80 7.07 12.80
CA ASP A 84 -16.40 7.45 12.65
C ASP A 84 -15.52 6.75 13.71
N ALA A 85 -16.06 6.55 14.92
CA ALA A 85 -15.43 5.76 15.97
C ALA A 85 -15.33 4.26 15.58
N ALA A 86 -16.36 3.71 14.94
CA ALA A 86 -16.33 2.34 14.44
C ALA A 86 -15.31 2.14 13.31
N ALA A 87 -15.10 3.16 12.46
CA ALA A 87 -14.09 3.12 11.41
C ALA A 87 -12.65 3.23 11.96
N ALA A 88 -12.42 4.03 13.00
CA ALA A 88 -11.12 4.15 13.67
C ALA A 88 -10.73 2.87 14.44
N ALA A 89 -11.69 2.24 15.13
CA ALA A 89 -11.47 1.02 15.92
C ALA A 89 -11.04 -0.21 15.09
N LEU A 90 -11.17 -0.18 13.76
CA LEU A 90 -10.67 -1.24 12.87
C LEU A 90 -9.13 -1.32 12.78
N PHE A 91 -8.41 -0.31 13.28
CA PHE A 91 -6.96 -0.17 13.13
C PHE A 91 -6.18 -0.14 14.46
N GLU A 92 -6.86 -0.07 15.61
CA GLU A 92 -6.21 -0.16 16.92
C GLU A 92 -5.90 -1.63 17.31
N GLY A 93 -4.74 -1.86 17.95
CA GLY A 93 -4.36 -3.17 18.48
C GLY A 93 -3.69 -4.13 17.49
N LEU A 94 -3.40 -3.71 16.26
CA LEU A 94 -2.67 -4.54 15.30
C LEU A 94 -1.20 -4.72 15.73
N PRO A 95 -0.64 -5.95 15.68
CA PRO A 95 0.75 -6.17 16.02
C PRO A 95 1.66 -5.41 15.05
N SER A 96 2.54 -4.56 15.60
CA SER A 96 3.64 -3.98 14.84
C SER A 96 4.40 -5.11 14.13
N PRO A 97 4.80 -4.96 12.85
CA PRO A 97 5.59 -5.99 12.18
C PRO A 97 6.79 -6.37 13.04
N ALA A 98 6.91 -7.66 13.36
CA ALA A 98 8.08 -8.20 14.04
C ALA A 98 9.32 -7.71 13.28
N ALA A 99 10.28 -7.14 14.01
CA ALA A 99 11.47 -6.56 13.42
C ALA A 99 12.15 -7.57 12.50
N ASP A 100 12.50 -7.15 11.29
CA ASP A 100 13.07 -8.02 10.27
C ASP A 100 14.27 -8.79 10.84
N PRO A 101 14.35 -10.13 10.67
CA PRO A 101 15.51 -10.88 11.13
C PRO A 101 16.76 -10.38 10.39
N ALA A 102 17.76 -9.97 11.17
CA ALA A 102 18.99 -9.40 10.64
C ALA A 102 19.80 -10.46 9.87
N SER A 103 19.58 -10.55 8.56
CA SER A 103 20.47 -11.20 7.58
C SER A 103 21.20 -10.13 6.78
N ALA A 104 22.47 -10.37 6.47
CA ALA A 104 23.39 -9.41 5.85
C ALA A 104 22.80 -8.54 4.72
N ASP A 105 23.28 -7.29 4.66
CA ASP A 105 22.90 -6.26 3.69
C ASP A 105 22.99 -6.82 2.25
N PRO A 106 21.94 -6.69 1.41
CA PRO A 106 22.08 -7.00 -0.01
C PRO A 106 23.19 -6.13 -0.58
N CYS A 107 23.97 -6.68 -1.52
CA CYS A 107 25.07 -5.97 -2.19
C CYS A 107 24.78 -4.45 -2.27
N PRO A 108 25.50 -3.58 -1.52
CA PRO A 108 25.10 -2.18 -1.34
C PRO A 108 24.89 -1.41 -2.65
N ARG A 109 25.57 -1.86 -3.72
CA ARG A 109 25.42 -1.40 -5.11
C ARG A 109 24.01 -1.64 -5.67
N THR A 110 23.43 -2.83 -5.46
CA THR A 110 22.06 -3.17 -5.88
C THR A 110 21.02 -2.37 -5.09
N LEU A 111 21.24 -2.18 -3.79
CA LEU A 111 20.33 -1.36 -2.98
C LEU A 111 20.40 0.13 -3.37
N ALA A 112 21.59 0.64 -3.72
CA ALA A 112 21.77 1.99 -4.24
C ALA A 112 21.11 2.17 -5.62
N PHE A 113 21.24 1.20 -6.53
CA PHE A 113 20.58 1.23 -7.83
C PHE A 113 19.05 1.13 -7.73
N ALA A 114 18.54 0.22 -6.89
CA ALA A 114 17.11 0.12 -6.59
C ALA A 114 16.58 1.42 -5.97
N ARG A 115 17.37 2.12 -5.15
CA ARG A 115 17.01 3.47 -4.67
C ARG A 115 16.87 4.44 -5.84
N SER A 116 17.91 4.62 -6.67
CA SER A 116 17.87 5.63 -7.74
C SER A 116 16.74 5.42 -8.76
N GLU A 117 16.31 4.18 -9.01
CA GLU A 117 15.21 3.89 -9.95
C GLU A 117 13.80 3.88 -9.30
N LEU A 118 13.70 3.82 -7.96
CA LEU A 118 12.42 3.75 -7.22
C LEU A 118 12.14 4.95 -6.31
N GLU A 119 13.09 5.89 -6.12
CA GLU A 119 12.97 7.03 -5.20
C GLU A 119 11.84 8.01 -5.57
N ALA A 120 11.50 8.12 -6.86
CA ALA A 120 10.37 8.91 -7.35
C ALA A 120 9.00 8.22 -7.21
N ARG A 121 8.92 7.00 -6.67
CA ARG A 121 7.67 6.23 -6.54
C ARG A 121 7.06 6.37 -5.15
N GLY A 122 5.73 6.41 -5.10
CA GLY A 122 4.95 6.48 -3.87
C GLY A 122 5.07 5.23 -2.97
N GLU A 123 4.48 5.30 -1.79
CA GLU A 123 4.53 4.26 -0.74
C GLU A 123 4.03 2.89 -1.23
N SER A 124 3.18 2.88 -2.26
CA SER A 124 2.64 1.68 -2.90
C SER A 124 3.72 0.81 -3.56
N HIS A 125 4.75 1.41 -4.18
CA HIS A 125 5.75 0.73 -5.03
C HIS A 125 7.19 1.27 -4.93
N GLY A 126 7.50 2.03 -3.87
CA GLY A 126 8.85 2.55 -3.59
C GLY A 126 9.81 1.53 -2.95
N LEU A 127 11.03 1.98 -2.67
CA LEU A 127 12.13 1.16 -2.13
C LEU A 127 11.76 0.35 -0.86
N ALA A 128 10.85 0.86 -0.03
CA ALA A 128 10.40 0.16 1.18
C ALA A 128 9.65 -1.16 0.86
N HIS A 129 8.88 -1.20 -0.23
CA HIS A 129 8.22 -2.42 -0.71
C HIS A 129 9.27 -3.43 -1.20
N ALA A 130 10.17 -2.99 -2.10
CA ALA A 130 11.25 -3.84 -2.62
C ALA A 130 12.13 -4.48 -1.52
N LYS A 131 12.44 -3.73 -0.45
CA LYS A 131 13.15 -4.26 0.73
C LYS A 131 12.41 -5.39 1.44
N ARG A 132 11.10 -5.25 1.69
CA ARG A 132 10.28 -6.28 2.34
C ARG A 132 10.14 -7.51 1.45
N VAL A 133 9.91 -7.32 0.16
CA VAL A 133 9.88 -8.40 -0.84
C VAL A 133 11.21 -9.17 -0.85
N ARG A 134 12.36 -8.48 -0.84
CA ARG A 134 13.68 -9.13 -0.70
C ARG A 134 13.79 -9.95 0.58
N ALA A 135 13.53 -9.35 1.75
CA ALA A 135 13.68 -10.03 3.04
C ALA A 135 12.82 -11.31 3.10
N LEU A 136 11.59 -11.23 2.62
CA LEU A 136 10.68 -12.37 2.58
C LEU A 136 11.05 -13.41 1.51
N ALA A 137 11.49 -13.00 0.32
CA ALA A 137 11.94 -13.91 -0.73
C ALA A 137 13.18 -14.71 -0.29
N LEU A 138 14.12 -14.07 0.41
CA LEU A 138 15.28 -14.73 1.00
C LEU A 138 14.89 -15.72 2.10
N ALA A 139 13.97 -15.34 2.99
CA ALA A 139 13.47 -16.24 4.04
C ALA A 139 12.75 -17.46 3.45
N ILE A 140 11.97 -17.30 2.37
CA ILE A 140 11.32 -18.39 1.64
C ILE A 140 12.38 -19.29 0.97
N TYR A 141 13.39 -18.72 0.32
CA TYR A 141 14.42 -19.47 -0.38
C TYR A 141 15.32 -20.28 0.55
N ALA A 142 15.73 -19.69 1.69
CA ALA A 142 16.49 -20.40 2.72
C ALA A 142 15.68 -21.57 3.33
N GLU A 143 14.38 -21.40 3.54
CA GLU A 143 13.48 -22.45 4.04
C GLU A 143 13.24 -23.58 3.03
N LEU A 144 13.55 -23.36 1.75
CA LEU A 144 13.59 -24.37 0.69
C LEU A 144 14.97 -25.05 0.54
N GLY A 145 15.95 -24.68 1.37
CA GLY A 145 17.32 -25.21 1.30
C GLY A 145 18.21 -24.56 0.24
N GLY A 146 17.87 -23.36 -0.23
CA GLY A 146 18.68 -22.60 -1.19
C GLY A 146 20.01 -22.11 -0.63
N ASP A 147 21.07 -22.16 -1.44
CA ASP A 147 22.46 -21.92 -1.06
C ASP A 147 23.04 -20.60 -1.62
N ASP A 148 23.01 -20.36 -2.94
CA ASP A 148 23.30 -19.04 -3.53
C ASP A 148 21.99 -18.26 -3.73
N ALA A 149 21.82 -17.22 -2.91
CA ALA A 149 20.63 -16.37 -2.92
C ALA A 149 20.76 -15.11 -3.79
N ARG A 150 21.89 -14.90 -4.47
CA ARG A 150 22.20 -13.64 -5.19
C ARG A 150 21.19 -13.30 -6.29
N VAL A 151 20.77 -14.29 -7.08
CA VAL A 151 19.76 -14.08 -8.13
C VAL A 151 18.39 -13.75 -7.53
N VAL A 152 17.98 -14.43 -6.44
CA VAL A 152 16.72 -14.15 -5.71
C VAL A 152 16.73 -12.74 -5.13
N GLU A 153 17.84 -12.36 -4.49
CA GLU A 153 18.05 -11.05 -3.89
C GLU A 153 17.94 -9.91 -4.90
N VAL A 154 18.71 -10.00 -6.01
CA VAL A 154 18.72 -8.95 -7.04
C VAL A 154 17.37 -8.91 -7.76
N ALA A 155 16.79 -10.06 -8.11
CA ALA A 155 15.46 -10.10 -8.71
C ALA A 155 14.38 -9.52 -7.78
N ALA A 156 14.44 -9.76 -6.48
CA ALA A 156 13.47 -9.20 -5.52
C ALA A 156 13.62 -7.69 -5.33
N LEU A 157 14.85 -7.16 -5.24
CA LEU A 157 15.07 -5.71 -5.14
C LEU A 157 14.68 -4.96 -6.43
N LEU A 158 14.83 -5.60 -7.59
CA LEU A 158 14.62 -4.95 -8.89
C LEU A 158 13.30 -5.34 -9.56
N HIS A 159 12.45 -6.19 -8.98
CA HIS A 159 11.26 -6.75 -9.66
C HIS A 159 10.31 -5.71 -10.27
N ASP A 160 10.19 -4.54 -9.63
CA ASP A 160 9.35 -3.41 -10.05
C ASP A 160 10.10 -2.40 -10.94
N VAL A 161 11.43 -2.51 -11.09
CA VAL A 161 12.28 -1.62 -11.91
C VAL A 161 11.99 -1.85 -13.39
N CYS A 162 11.67 -0.75 -14.09
CA CYS A 162 11.16 -0.75 -15.46
C CYS A 162 9.91 -1.63 -15.68
N ASP A 163 9.05 -1.85 -14.67
CA ASP A 163 7.73 -2.46 -14.88
C ASP A 163 6.87 -1.59 -15.82
N HIS A 164 6.29 -2.24 -16.84
CA HIS A 164 5.41 -1.69 -17.88
C HIS A 164 4.22 -0.85 -17.40
N LYS A 165 3.81 -0.92 -16.13
CA LYS A 165 2.79 -0.03 -15.54
C LYS A 165 3.27 1.40 -15.37
N TYR A 166 4.59 1.59 -15.24
CA TYR A 166 5.24 2.89 -14.96
C TYR A 166 6.15 3.34 -16.09
N VAL A 167 6.61 2.39 -16.91
CA VAL A 167 7.65 2.61 -17.92
C VAL A 167 7.19 2.02 -19.25
N ASP A 168 6.80 2.88 -20.19
CA ASP A 168 6.47 2.47 -21.55
C ASP A 168 7.77 2.23 -22.37
N PRO A 169 8.09 0.98 -22.76
CA PRO A 169 9.30 0.66 -23.52
C PRO A 169 9.32 1.27 -24.93
N ALA A 170 8.19 1.75 -25.46
CA ALA A 170 8.14 2.47 -26.73
C ALA A 170 8.67 3.92 -26.63
N THR A 171 8.80 4.46 -25.41
CA THR A 171 9.36 5.82 -25.16
C THR A 171 10.89 5.80 -24.99
N ASP A 172 11.54 6.93 -25.26
CA ASP A 172 12.98 7.09 -24.98
C ASP A 172 13.31 6.93 -23.50
N ALA A 173 12.46 7.45 -22.62
CA ALA A 173 12.60 7.28 -21.17
C ALA A 173 12.54 5.80 -20.76
N GLY A 174 11.69 5.00 -21.42
CA GLY A 174 11.57 3.57 -21.16
C GLY A 174 12.72 2.74 -21.70
N ARG A 175 13.19 3.03 -22.92
CA ARG A 175 14.45 2.46 -23.43
C ARG A 175 15.62 2.78 -22.50
N ALA A 176 15.78 4.03 -22.09
CA ALA A 176 16.83 4.45 -21.17
C ALA A 176 16.73 3.76 -19.79
N CYS A 177 15.53 3.46 -19.27
CA CYS A 177 15.36 2.66 -18.05
C CYS A 177 15.93 1.24 -18.25
N ILE A 178 15.51 0.59 -19.34
CA ILE A 178 15.92 -0.78 -19.69
C ILE A 178 17.45 -0.85 -19.89
N GLU A 179 18.03 0.10 -20.61
CA GLU A 179 19.48 0.20 -20.80
C GLU A 179 20.25 0.39 -19.50
N ARG A 180 19.76 1.24 -18.57
CA ARG A 180 20.38 1.40 -17.24
C ARG A 180 20.32 0.12 -16.43
N ARG A 181 19.17 -0.57 -16.42
CA ARG A 181 19.00 -1.88 -15.76
C ARG A 181 19.97 -2.91 -16.34
N ASP A 182 20.01 -3.06 -17.65
CA ASP A 182 20.80 -4.11 -18.31
C ASP A 182 22.30 -3.87 -18.17
N ARG A 183 22.73 -2.60 -18.24
CA ARG A 183 24.11 -2.20 -17.89
C ARG A 183 24.43 -2.53 -16.43
N PHE A 184 23.56 -2.15 -15.49
CA PHE A 184 23.76 -2.43 -14.07
C PHE A 184 23.90 -3.94 -13.80
N LEU A 185 23.06 -4.77 -14.41
CA LEU A 185 23.12 -6.22 -14.27
C LEU A 185 24.41 -6.80 -14.86
N ALA A 186 24.81 -6.37 -16.06
CA ALA A 186 26.06 -6.79 -16.71
C ALA A 186 27.33 -6.38 -15.93
N GLU A 187 27.29 -5.28 -15.19
CA GLU A 187 28.40 -4.82 -14.32
C GLU A 187 28.43 -5.48 -12.93
N THR A 188 27.38 -6.21 -12.54
CA THR A 188 27.17 -6.70 -11.17
C THR A 188 27.07 -8.24 -11.08
N LEU A 189 26.69 -8.90 -12.17
CA LEU A 189 26.37 -10.33 -12.23
C LEU A 189 27.07 -11.03 -13.39
N SER A 190 27.13 -12.37 -13.35
CA SER A 190 27.51 -13.15 -14.54
C SER A 190 26.44 -12.98 -15.64
N ALA A 191 26.80 -13.21 -16.90
CA ALA A 191 25.83 -13.15 -18.00
C ALA A 191 24.64 -14.11 -17.81
N SER A 192 24.86 -15.27 -17.19
CA SER A 192 23.81 -16.23 -16.84
C SER A 192 22.88 -15.69 -15.76
N ASP A 193 23.44 -15.16 -14.68
CA ASP A 193 22.68 -14.60 -13.55
C ASP A 193 21.89 -13.35 -13.96
N ALA A 194 22.48 -12.48 -14.78
CA ALA A 194 21.81 -11.31 -15.34
C ALA A 194 20.61 -11.72 -16.20
N ALA A 195 20.78 -12.72 -17.07
CA ALA A 195 19.69 -13.28 -17.86
C ALA A 195 18.63 -13.97 -17.00
N ALA A 196 19.01 -14.62 -15.89
CA ALA A 196 18.10 -15.21 -14.91
C ALA A 196 17.24 -14.14 -14.23
N VAL A 197 17.87 -13.07 -13.74
CA VAL A 197 17.18 -11.92 -13.11
C VAL A 197 16.15 -11.32 -14.06
N VAL A 198 16.52 -11.00 -15.31
CA VAL A 198 15.59 -10.41 -16.30
C VAL A 198 14.40 -11.34 -16.58
N GLN A 199 14.64 -12.65 -16.72
CA GLN A 199 13.59 -13.65 -16.91
C GLN A 199 12.64 -13.75 -15.70
N ILE A 200 13.18 -13.77 -14.48
CA ILE A 200 12.40 -13.79 -13.25
C ILE A 200 11.53 -12.53 -13.15
N MET A 201 12.13 -11.34 -13.31
CA MET A 201 11.43 -10.06 -13.30
C MET A 201 10.27 -10.02 -14.31
N GLY A 202 10.49 -10.52 -15.53
CA GLY A 202 9.45 -10.61 -16.56
C GLY A 202 8.24 -11.48 -16.17
N ALA A 203 8.44 -12.42 -15.24
CA ALA A 203 7.50 -13.49 -14.90
C ALA A 203 6.85 -13.41 -13.50
N VAL A 204 7.20 -12.46 -12.62
CA VAL A 204 6.58 -12.38 -11.26
C VAL A 204 5.14 -11.84 -11.25
N SER A 205 4.75 -11.04 -12.25
CA SER A 205 3.53 -10.20 -12.20
C SER A 205 2.22 -11.00 -12.14
N TYR A 206 1.41 -10.77 -11.09
CA TYR A 206 0.05 -11.32 -10.95
C TYR A 206 -0.80 -11.08 -12.20
N SER A 207 -0.85 -9.85 -12.70
CA SER A 207 -1.75 -9.47 -13.79
C SER A 207 -1.41 -10.14 -15.11
N ARG A 208 -0.15 -10.53 -15.33
CA ARG A 208 0.27 -11.31 -16.52
C ARG A 208 -0.14 -12.77 -16.35
N GLU A 209 0.12 -13.35 -15.18
CA GLU A 209 -0.22 -14.73 -14.84
C GLU A 209 -1.73 -14.98 -14.88
N ALA A 210 -2.53 -14.12 -14.22
CA ALA A 210 -3.99 -14.21 -14.22
C ALA A 210 -4.59 -14.06 -15.63
N LYS A 211 -4.05 -13.17 -16.47
CA LYS A 211 -4.48 -12.99 -17.87
C LYS A 211 -4.13 -14.18 -18.76
N ALA A 212 -2.99 -14.84 -18.54
CA ALA A 212 -2.63 -16.07 -19.27
C ALA A 212 -3.59 -17.21 -18.90
N LEU A 213 -3.78 -17.46 -17.59
CA LEU A 213 -4.70 -18.48 -17.09
C LEU A 213 -6.14 -18.27 -17.57
N ALA A 214 -6.63 -17.02 -17.58
CA ALA A 214 -7.96 -16.68 -18.10
C ALA A 214 -8.14 -16.91 -19.61
N ARG A 215 -7.04 -17.01 -20.38
CA ARG A 215 -7.05 -17.40 -21.81
C ARG A 215 -6.79 -18.89 -22.02
N GLY A 216 -6.63 -19.68 -20.96
CA GLY A 216 -6.21 -21.08 -21.05
C GLY A 216 -4.74 -21.26 -21.45
N GLU A 217 -3.92 -20.22 -21.36
CA GLU A 217 -2.50 -20.26 -21.70
C GLU A 217 -1.65 -20.71 -20.51
N VAL A 218 -0.53 -21.37 -20.82
CA VAL A 218 0.50 -21.71 -19.85
C VAL A 218 1.19 -20.41 -19.37
N PRO A 219 1.30 -20.16 -18.05
CA PRO A 219 2.00 -18.99 -17.53
C PRO A 219 3.48 -18.95 -17.95
N ALA A 220 3.98 -17.75 -18.29
CA ALA A 220 5.36 -17.56 -18.78
C ALA A 220 6.46 -18.12 -17.86
N TRP A 221 6.21 -18.22 -16.54
CA TRP A 221 7.19 -18.82 -15.61
C TRP A 221 7.41 -20.32 -15.84
N ALA A 222 6.44 -21.05 -16.41
CA ALA A 222 6.56 -22.50 -16.61
C ALA A 222 7.53 -22.87 -17.75
N ALA A 223 7.85 -21.91 -18.62
CA ALA A 223 8.88 -22.05 -19.65
C ALA A 223 10.31 -21.81 -19.12
N LEU A 224 10.47 -21.36 -17.88
CA LEU A 224 11.79 -21.14 -17.28
C LEU A 224 12.45 -22.48 -16.90
N PRO A 225 13.79 -22.58 -16.92
CA PRO A 225 14.52 -23.68 -16.29
C PRO A 225 14.04 -23.93 -14.85
N GLN A 226 13.95 -25.20 -14.43
CA GLN A 226 13.37 -25.59 -13.13
C GLN A 226 13.98 -24.84 -11.94
N HIS A 227 15.30 -24.61 -11.94
CA HIS A 227 15.97 -23.83 -10.90
C HIS A 227 15.49 -22.36 -10.89
N TYR A 228 15.41 -21.69 -12.05
CA TYR A 228 14.84 -20.34 -12.15
C TYR A 228 13.35 -20.30 -11.75
N GLN A 229 12.57 -21.37 -11.95
CA GLN A 229 11.19 -21.43 -11.43
C GLN A 229 11.16 -21.32 -9.90
N VAL A 230 12.04 -22.03 -9.19
CA VAL A 230 12.14 -21.94 -7.71
C VAL A 230 12.49 -20.50 -7.29
N LEU A 231 13.48 -19.88 -7.94
CA LEU A 231 13.88 -18.50 -7.62
C LEU A 231 12.73 -17.52 -7.90
N ARG A 232 12.06 -17.66 -9.06
CA ARG A 232 10.86 -16.89 -9.43
C ARG A 232 9.76 -17.07 -8.40
N HIS A 233 9.51 -18.29 -7.93
CA HIS A 233 8.48 -18.57 -6.94
C HIS A 233 8.76 -17.86 -5.62
N CYS A 234 10.01 -17.84 -5.14
CA CYS A 234 10.39 -17.10 -3.94
C CYS A 234 10.08 -15.59 -4.05
N VAL A 235 10.46 -14.95 -5.16
CA VAL A 235 10.20 -13.52 -5.39
C VAL A 235 8.71 -13.24 -5.62
N SER A 236 8.06 -14.06 -6.45
CA SER A 236 6.63 -13.96 -6.78
C SER A 236 5.74 -14.10 -5.55
N ASP A 237 6.05 -15.05 -4.67
CA ASP A 237 5.31 -15.29 -3.44
C ASP A 237 5.51 -14.12 -2.48
N ALA A 238 6.74 -13.62 -2.33
CA ALA A 238 7.04 -12.50 -1.45
C ALA A 238 6.32 -11.20 -1.85
N ASP A 239 6.28 -10.85 -3.14
CA ASP A 239 5.47 -9.74 -3.68
C ASP A 239 3.98 -9.89 -3.31
N LYS A 240 3.42 -11.08 -3.56
CA LYS A 240 2.00 -11.37 -3.31
C LYS A 240 1.65 -11.38 -1.82
N ILE A 241 2.58 -11.77 -0.96
CA ILE A 241 2.41 -11.73 0.50
C ILE A 241 2.46 -10.28 1.02
N ASP A 242 3.31 -9.41 0.47
CA ASP A 242 3.33 -7.98 0.83
C ASP A 242 2.09 -7.20 0.31
N ALA A 243 1.24 -7.86 -0.51
CA ALA A 243 -0.04 -7.34 -1.00
C ALA A 243 -1.26 -7.80 -0.18
N ILE A 244 -1.10 -8.64 0.86
CA ILE A 244 -2.19 -9.10 1.74
C ILE A 244 -1.97 -8.71 3.21
N GLY A 245 -3.00 -8.85 4.04
CA GLY A 245 -3.02 -8.32 5.40
C GLY A 245 -3.08 -6.79 5.46
N VAL A 246 -2.84 -6.24 6.66
CA VAL A 246 -2.96 -4.80 6.97
C VAL A 246 -2.23 -3.91 5.97
N ARG A 247 -0.93 -4.12 5.78
CA ARG A 247 -0.08 -3.29 4.89
C ARG A 247 -0.47 -3.42 3.42
N GLY A 248 -0.94 -4.59 2.99
CA GLY A 248 -1.51 -4.78 1.67
C GLY A 248 -2.73 -3.87 1.45
N LEU A 249 -3.64 -3.86 2.44
CA LEU A 249 -4.82 -3.00 2.45
C LEU A 249 -4.47 -1.50 2.44
N GLU A 250 -3.51 -1.08 3.28
CA GLU A 250 -3.01 0.30 3.34
C GLU A 250 -2.44 0.74 1.98
N ARG A 251 -1.62 -0.11 1.33
CA ARG A 251 -1.09 0.13 -0.02
C ARG A 251 -2.19 0.25 -1.07
N CYS A 252 -3.21 -0.62 -1.03
CA CYS A 252 -4.36 -0.51 -1.94
C CYS A 252 -5.14 0.79 -1.71
N ALA A 253 -5.34 1.22 -0.46
CA ALA A 253 -5.98 2.49 -0.14
C ALA A 253 -5.12 3.70 -0.56
N ALA A 254 -3.79 3.63 -0.44
CA ALA A 254 -2.87 4.64 -0.96
C ALA A 254 -2.95 4.73 -2.49
N TYR A 255 -2.91 3.60 -3.19
CA TYR A 255 -3.01 3.54 -4.65
C TYR A 255 -4.34 4.08 -5.20
N ALA A 256 -5.45 3.83 -4.51
CA ALA A 256 -6.74 4.44 -4.84
C ALA A 256 -6.69 5.98 -4.71
N ARG A 257 -6.06 6.52 -3.65
CA ARG A 257 -5.87 7.97 -3.47
C ARG A 257 -4.93 8.57 -4.54
N GLU A 258 -3.86 7.87 -4.91
CA GLU A 258 -2.94 8.23 -6.00
C GLU A 258 -3.69 8.34 -7.34
N ARG A 259 -4.65 7.43 -7.60
CA ARG A 259 -5.57 7.47 -8.74
C ARG A 259 -6.72 8.49 -8.62
N GLY A 260 -6.72 9.31 -7.57
CA GLY A 260 -7.67 10.41 -7.39
C GLY A 260 -8.99 10.04 -6.71
N VAL A 261 -9.14 8.81 -6.20
CA VAL A 261 -10.35 8.39 -5.47
C VAL A 261 -10.47 9.17 -4.16
N ARG A 262 -11.63 9.80 -3.95
CA ARG A 262 -11.90 10.65 -2.78
C ARG A 262 -13.03 10.08 -1.91
N GLY A 263 -12.90 10.29 -0.60
CA GLY A 263 -13.86 9.83 0.41
C GLY A 263 -13.63 8.38 0.85
N SER A 264 -13.64 8.16 2.17
CA SER A 264 -13.28 6.87 2.77
C SER A 264 -14.17 5.71 2.31
N LEU A 265 -15.48 5.94 2.10
CA LEU A 265 -16.41 4.92 1.60
C LEU A 265 -16.08 4.47 0.17
N ASN A 266 -15.66 5.37 -0.72
CA ASN A 266 -15.30 5.02 -2.10
C ASN A 266 -13.99 4.23 -2.13
N ILE A 267 -13.00 4.65 -1.31
CA ILE A 267 -11.74 3.91 -1.16
C ILE A 267 -12.01 2.51 -0.58
N ALA A 268 -12.86 2.40 0.44
CA ALA A 268 -13.25 1.11 1.02
C ALA A 268 -13.97 0.22 0.00
N ARG A 269 -14.84 0.78 -0.85
CA ARG A 269 -15.55 0.04 -1.91
C ARG A 269 -14.55 -0.55 -2.92
N GLU A 270 -13.67 0.28 -3.45
CA GLU A 270 -12.70 -0.16 -4.46
C GLU A 270 -11.69 -1.18 -3.89
N VAL A 271 -11.24 -0.99 -2.64
CA VAL A 271 -10.38 -1.98 -1.96
C VAL A 271 -11.13 -3.29 -1.74
N ALA A 272 -12.42 -3.25 -1.42
CA ALA A 272 -13.26 -4.43 -1.25
C ALA A 272 -13.48 -5.19 -2.58
N GLU A 273 -13.75 -4.47 -3.69
CA GLU A 273 -13.79 -5.05 -5.03
C GLU A 273 -12.45 -5.72 -5.39
N HIS A 274 -11.33 -5.02 -5.13
CA HIS A 274 -9.98 -5.57 -5.38
C HIS A 274 -9.64 -6.81 -4.53
N CYS A 275 -10.25 -6.95 -3.34
CA CYS A 275 -10.10 -8.16 -2.53
C CYS A 275 -10.72 -9.38 -3.22
N ASP A 276 -11.92 -9.22 -3.77
CA ASP A 276 -12.68 -10.29 -4.43
C ASP A 276 -12.05 -10.64 -5.79
N GLU A 277 -11.65 -9.64 -6.58
CA GLU A 277 -11.02 -9.84 -7.89
C GLU A 277 -9.63 -10.51 -7.82
N LYS A 278 -8.87 -10.21 -6.76
CA LYS A 278 -7.44 -10.53 -6.66
C LYS A 278 -6.99 -10.95 -5.26
N LEU A 279 -7.08 -10.08 -4.25
CA LEU A 279 -6.21 -10.23 -3.07
C LEU A 279 -6.49 -11.52 -2.29
N LEU A 280 -7.76 -11.93 -2.15
CA LEU A 280 -8.13 -13.18 -1.49
C LEU A 280 -7.64 -14.42 -2.26
N ARG A 281 -7.59 -14.34 -3.59
CA ARG A 281 -7.12 -15.41 -4.48
C ARG A 281 -5.62 -15.67 -4.37
N LEU A 282 -4.84 -14.70 -3.89
CA LEU A 282 -3.37 -14.76 -3.92
C LEU A 282 -2.79 -15.98 -3.20
N ARG A 283 -3.20 -16.26 -1.95
CA ARG A 283 -2.67 -17.38 -1.15
C ARG A 283 -2.86 -18.74 -1.84
N ASP A 284 -4.05 -18.98 -2.36
CA ASP A 284 -4.45 -20.32 -2.76
C ASP A 284 -4.13 -20.59 -4.23
N GLU A 285 -4.38 -19.61 -5.11
CA GLU A 285 -4.23 -19.72 -6.56
C GLU A 285 -2.88 -19.21 -7.09
N TYR A 286 -2.20 -18.25 -6.44
CA TYR A 286 -1.04 -17.54 -7.02
C TYR A 286 0.28 -17.63 -6.23
N VAL A 287 0.24 -17.99 -4.96
CA VAL A 287 1.43 -18.36 -4.16
C VAL A 287 1.78 -19.82 -4.46
N ARG A 288 3.07 -20.11 -4.69
CA ARG A 288 3.55 -21.35 -5.30
C ARG A 288 4.29 -22.25 -4.32
N THR A 289 5.06 -21.68 -3.39
CA THR A 289 5.86 -22.42 -2.42
C THR A 289 5.06 -22.78 -1.16
N ALA A 290 5.33 -23.94 -0.57
CA ALA A 290 4.76 -24.32 0.73
C ALA A 290 5.09 -23.32 1.87
N PRO A 291 6.35 -22.86 2.06
CA PRO A 291 6.65 -21.78 3.01
C PRO A 291 5.93 -20.46 2.68
N GLY A 292 5.83 -20.08 1.40
CA GLY A 292 5.04 -18.94 0.97
C GLY A 292 3.57 -19.05 1.39
N LYS A 293 2.92 -20.20 1.16
CA LYS A 293 1.52 -20.43 1.57
C LYS A 293 1.32 -20.33 3.09
N ARG A 294 2.25 -20.88 3.89
CA ARG A 294 2.22 -20.72 5.36
C ARG A 294 2.34 -19.25 5.78
N ARG A 295 3.29 -18.51 5.19
CA ARG A 295 3.54 -17.09 5.49
C ARG A 295 2.40 -16.18 5.01
N ALA A 296 1.70 -16.58 3.96
CA ALA A 296 0.51 -15.89 3.43
C ALA A 296 -0.75 -16.06 4.30
N ALA A 297 -0.89 -17.18 5.02
CA ALA A 297 -2.14 -17.56 5.68
C ALA A 297 -2.68 -16.50 6.67
N PRO A 298 -1.90 -15.95 7.62
CA PRO A 298 -2.43 -14.96 8.57
C PRO A 298 -2.87 -13.66 7.89
N GLY A 299 -2.16 -13.23 6.84
CA GLY A 299 -2.49 -12.04 6.06
C GLY A 299 -3.77 -12.22 5.24
N HIS A 300 -3.98 -13.42 4.68
CA HIS A 300 -5.21 -13.78 3.97
C HIS A 300 -6.40 -13.87 4.93
N GLU A 301 -6.26 -14.55 6.08
CA GLU A 301 -7.32 -14.71 7.08
C GLU A 301 -7.79 -13.36 7.64
N TRP A 302 -6.84 -12.48 7.97
CA TRP A 302 -7.14 -11.11 8.37
C TRP A 302 -7.89 -10.35 7.27
N LEU A 303 -7.46 -10.49 6.00
CA LEU A 303 -8.06 -9.80 4.87
C LEU A 303 -9.47 -10.30 4.55
N ALA A 304 -9.73 -11.60 4.69
CA ALA A 304 -11.06 -12.20 4.56
C ALA A 304 -12.01 -11.66 5.64
N ALA A 305 -11.55 -11.62 6.90
CA ALA A 305 -12.33 -11.05 7.99
C ALA A 305 -12.58 -9.54 7.82
N TRP A 306 -11.61 -8.79 7.28
CA TRP A 306 -11.80 -7.39 6.91
C TRP A 306 -12.82 -7.23 5.78
N ARG A 307 -12.73 -8.06 4.72
CA ARG A 307 -13.60 -7.99 3.55
C ARG A 307 -15.07 -8.25 3.90
N GLU A 308 -15.33 -9.17 4.84
CA GLU A 308 -16.68 -9.45 5.33
C GLU A 308 -17.27 -8.23 6.03
N ARG A 309 -16.57 -7.65 7.02
CA ARG A 309 -16.98 -6.40 7.68
C ARG A 309 -17.17 -5.25 6.69
N ALA A 310 -16.37 -5.20 5.62
CA ALA A 310 -16.51 -4.19 4.60
C ALA A 310 -17.84 -4.30 3.81
N ARG A 311 -18.39 -5.52 3.60
CA ARG A 311 -19.68 -5.71 2.88
C ARG A 311 -20.81 -4.89 3.50
N GLU A 312 -20.94 -4.98 4.83
CA GLU A 312 -21.93 -4.26 5.62
C GLU A 312 -21.83 -2.74 5.49
N VAL A 313 -20.61 -2.20 5.30
CA VAL A 313 -20.33 -0.76 5.27
C VAL A 313 -20.48 -0.16 3.88
N VAL A 314 -20.05 -0.87 2.82
CA VAL A 314 -20.09 -0.32 1.44
C VAL A 314 -21.28 -0.80 0.62
N GLY A 315 -22.04 -1.78 1.09
CA GLY A 315 -23.25 -2.27 0.42
C GLY A 315 -22.91 -3.08 -0.84
N PHE A 316 -22.63 -4.36 -0.61
CA PHE A 316 -22.56 -5.45 -1.60
C PHE A 316 -23.50 -6.58 -1.17
#